data_AF-D5MM95-F1
#
_entry.id   AF-D5MM95-F1
#
_cell.length_a   1.000
_cell.length_b   1.000
_cell.length_c   1.000
_cell.angle_alpha   90.00
_cell.angle_beta   90.00
_cell.angle_gamma   90.00
#
_symmetry.space_group_name_H-M   'P 1'
#
loop_
_entity.id
_entity.type
_entity.pdbx_description
1 polymer ?
#
loop_
_entity_poly.entity_id
_entity_poly.type
_entity_poly.pdbx_seq_one_letter_code
_entity_poly.pdbx_strand_id
1 'polypeptide(L)'
;MSPEFMSVEFPWSVARDAGVDIALKKPWLVGSNHHFLRFDFYPLLSPSHPSRHLAYFDLPLADLGGQNLRATLSGKVLIVSDAIRSHAVGAVWLGSLPFAGYCRLTVSLWSTEGNAPRQIEAIISGPMILSRDADMPLERIMVAITQRCNLSCQMCTRQQGADFDQTDIPSDVLAALLDAASESVYVGLQGLGEPLMHRGLSGIVRSFRARIPSVGRIALTTNGTALTRDRSAQLIAEGLNSITVSMDGATKASYEARRTGADFDLVIRNIAAAASCVRTSGRDDVWIAANYIMDPGNLAEVPDFVRLAASLGLCAVSFFHGRLYPDMRLAPLDVHELSKIRVEAQRVGVDTGVNVRFARSRSTPPPQCPFMNSAYLWLTGEVVACDRMEPPGRPWPTRIFGNVRESPLAEIWNRPEYRAFRQGVLSENLPDECRGCTFCDSVVC
;
A
#
# COMPACT_ATOMS: atom_id res chain seq x y z
N MET A 1 4.35 -11.32 -23.25
CA MET A 1 4.87 -11.93 -22.01
C MET A 1 6.16 -11.21 -21.67
N SER A 2 6.22 -10.45 -20.57
CA SER A 2 7.51 -10.01 -20.07
C SER A 2 8.24 -11.26 -19.57
N PRO A 3 9.40 -11.64 -20.14
CA PRO A 3 10.15 -12.77 -19.64
C PRO A 3 10.84 -12.32 -18.34
N GLU A 4 10.27 -12.67 -17.20
CA GLU A 4 10.82 -12.35 -15.88
C GLU A 4 12.31 -12.73 -15.82
N PHE A 5 13.17 -11.78 -15.44
CA PHE A 5 14.62 -11.96 -15.41
C PHE A 5 15.11 -12.59 -14.09
N MET A 6 14.38 -12.41 -12.98
CA MET A 6 14.77 -12.84 -11.64
C MET A 6 13.54 -13.06 -10.76
N SER A 7 13.61 -13.99 -9.80
CA SER A 7 12.69 -14.08 -8.66
C SER A 7 13.46 -13.94 -7.35
N VAL A 8 12.88 -13.29 -6.35
CA VAL A 8 13.50 -13.06 -5.05
C VAL A 8 12.53 -13.49 -3.94
N GLU A 9 13.03 -14.29 -3.00
CA GLU A 9 12.35 -14.70 -1.77
C GLU A 9 13.07 -14.09 -0.58
N PHE A 10 12.41 -13.20 0.16
CA PHE A 10 12.99 -12.59 1.37
C PHE A 10 12.65 -13.46 2.58
N PRO A 11 13.55 -13.78 3.50
CA PRO A 11 13.15 -13.98 4.88
C PRO A 11 12.93 -12.60 5.51
N TRP A 12 11.74 -12.36 6.05
CA TRP A 12 11.32 -11.06 6.59
C TRP A 12 12.11 -10.57 7.80
N SER A 13 12.85 -11.45 8.48
CA SER A 13 13.74 -11.07 9.58
C SER A 13 15.17 -11.43 9.24
N VAL A 14 16.12 -10.50 9.39
CA VAL A 14 17.54 -10.86 9.52
C VAL A 14 17.83 -10.92 11.02
N ALA A 15 17.28 -11.92 11.70
CA ALA A 15 17.66 -12.20 13.07
C ALA A 15 19.03 -12.91 13.04
N ARG A 16 20.12 -12.17 12.78
CA ARG A 16 21.52 -12.61 12.60
C ARG A 16 21.79 -13.73 11.56
N ASP A 17 20.81 -14.57 11.19
CA ASP A 17 21.01 -15.84 10.47
C ASP A 17 20.06 -16.06 9.27
N ALA A 18 19.22 -15.08 8.94
CA ALA A 18 18.27 -15.19 7.82
C ALA A 18 18.67 -14.24 6.67
N GLY A 19 18.76 -14.79 5.45
CA GLY A 19 19.28 -14.11 4.26
C GLY A 19 18.34 -14.22 3.06
N VAL A 20 18.32 -13.20 2.21
CA VAL A 20 17.45 -13.07 1.03
C VAL A 20 17.86 -14.08 -0.04
N ASP A 21 16.95 -14.98 -0.40
CA ASP A 21 17.15 -15.94 -1.47
C ASP A 21 16.78 -15.29 -2.82
N ILE A 22 17.62 -15.42 -3.83
CA ILE A 22 17.48 -14.78 -5.16
C ILE A 22 17.74 -15.83 -6.22
N ALA A 23 16.81 -16.00 -7.16
CA ALA A 23 16.98 -16.87 -8.31
C ALA A 23 16.96 -16.06 -9.62
N LEU A 24 18.07 -16.08 -10.34
CA LEU A 24 18.21 -15.51 -11.68
C LEU A 24 17.49 -16.43 -12.68
N LYS A 25 16.47 -15.94 -13.37
CA LYS A 25 15.71 -16.71 -14.38
C LYS A 25 16.42 -16.75 -15.74
N LYS A 26 17.54 -16.03 -15.88
CA LYS A 26 18.32 -15.95 -17.12
C LYS A 26 19.76 -16.40 -16.89
N PRO A 27 20.02 -17.71 -17.08
CA PRO A 27 21.32 -18.34 -16.87
C PRO A 27 22.51 -17.61 -17.49
N TRP A 28 22.32 -17.05 -18.69
CA TRP A 28 23.40 -16.49 -19.50
C TRP A 28 23.98 -15.17 -18.95
N LEU A 29 23.37 -14.57 -17.93
CA LEU A 29 23.92 -13.40 -17.26
C LEU A 29 24.89 -13.76 -16.12
N VAL A 30 24.86 -15.01 -15.65
CA VAL A 30 25.85 -15.51 -14.68
C VAL A 30 27.23 -15.51 -15.33
N GLY A 31 28.23 -14.96 -14.64
CA GLY A 31 29.57 -14.75 -15.19
C GLY A 31 29.71 -13.51 -16.07
N SER A 32 28.69 -12.65 -16.18
CA SER A 32 28.77 -11.44 -17.01
C SER A 32 29.66 -10.37 -16.39
N ASN A 33 30.60 -9.85 -17.19
CA ASN A 33 31.52 -8.77 -16.80
C ASN A 33 30.91 -7.36 -16.80
N HIS A 34 29.70 -7.20 -17.33
CA HIS A 34 29.08 -5.89 -17.50
C HIS A 34 27.78 -5.71 -16.70
N HIS A 35 27.40 -6.72 -15.91
CA HIS A 35 26.16 -6.72 -15.14
C HIS A 35 26.44 -6.94 -13.65
N PHE A 36 25.64 -6.31 -12.80
CA PHE A 36 25.71 -6.48 -11.36
C PHE A 36 24.34 -6.34 -10.70
N LEU A 37 24.19 -6.97 -9.54
CA LEU A 37 23.04 -6.77 -8.66
C LEU A 37 23.35 -5.65 -7.68
N ARG A 38 22.42 -4.71 -7.53
CA ARG A 38 22.47 -3.70 -6.49
C ARG A 38 21.42 -3.96 -5.42
N PHE A 39 21.86 -3.91 -4.17
CA PHE A 39 21.04 -4.02 -2.96
C PHE A 39 20.96 -2.65 -2.29
N ASP A 40 19.89 -1.90 -2.54
CA ASP A 40 19.68 -0.57 -1.97
C ASP A 40 18.84 -0.62 -0.70
N PHE A 41 19.36 -0.04 0.38
CA PHE A 41 18.68 0.11 1.66
C PHE A 41 18.15 1.54 1.79
N TYR A 42 16.86 1.69 2.02
CA TYR A 42 16.19 2.96 2.23
C TYR A 42 15.59 3.03 3.65
N PRO A 43 15.40 4.24 4.20
CA PRO A 43 14.45 4.43 5.28
C PRO A 43 13.08 3.87 4.87
N LEU A 44 12.34 3.37 5.85
CA LEU A 44 10.95 2.96 5.65
C LEU A 44 10.10 4.12 5.09
N LEU A 45 10.28 5.33 5.63
CA LEU A 45 9.62 6.57 5.20
C LEU A 45 9.93 6.89 3.73
N SER A 46 8.94 6.69 2.86
CA SER A 46 8.98 7.02 1.43
C SER A 46 8.73 8.52 1.14
N PRO A 47 9.09 9.08 -0.05
CA PRO A 47 9.47 8.41 -1.28
C PRO A 47 10.91 7.90 -1.27
N SER A 48 11.14 6.76 -1.94
CA SER A 48 12.47 6.24 -2.31
C SER A 48 13.17 7.24 -3.24
N HIS A 49 13.77 8.27 -2.65
CA HIS A 49 14.58 9.24 -3.37
C HIS A 49 16.03 8.77 -3.41
N PRO A 50 16.73 8.78 -4.56
CA PRO A 50 18.11 8.31 -4.68
C PRO A 50 19.10 9.02 -3.73
N SER A 51 18.80 10.25 -3.33
CA SER A 51 19.63 10.99 -2.35
C SER A 51 19.43 10.55 -0.89
N ARG A 52 18.59 9.54 -0.62
CA ARG A 52 18.26 9.04 0.72
C ARG A 52 18.48 7.53 0.87
N HIS A 53 19.45 6.95 0.16
CA HIS A 53 19.87 5.59 0.52
C HIS A 53 20.54 5.64 1.90
N LEU A 54 20.23 4.67 2.74
CA LEU A 54 21.04 4.41 3.90
C LEU A 54 22.32 3.73 3.45
N ALA A 55 22.23 2.70 2.61
CA ALA A 55 23.40 2.07 2.03
C ALA A 55 23.10 1.34 0.73
N TYR A 56 24.14 1.01 -0.03
CA TYR A 56 24.00 0.03 -1.11
C TYR A 56 25.22 -0.89 -1.27
N PHE A 57 24.97 -2.08 -1.83
CA PHE A 57 25.97 -3.10 -2.14
C PHE A 57 25.84 -3.50 -3.60
N ASP A 58 26.98 -3.61 -4.30
CA ASP A 58 27.03 -4.07 -5.69
C ASP A 58 27.71 -5.43 -5.76
N LEU A 59 27.01 -6.43 -6.28
CA LEU A 59 27.51 -7.78 -6.53
C LEU A 59 27.66 -8.00 -8.04
N PRO A 60 28.89 -7.96 -8.58
CA PRO A 60 29.15 -8.30 -9.98
C PRO A 60 28.63 -9.71 -10.30
N LEU A 61 27.92 -9.86 -11.41
CA LEU A 61 27.47 -11.19 -11.85
C LEU A 61 28.64 -12.05 -12.34
N ALA A 62 29.77 -11.44 -12.69
CA ALA A 62 31.03 -12.11 -13.00
C ALA A 62 31.54 -13.02 -11.88
N ASP A 63 31.22 -12.66 -10.64
CA ASP A 63 31.69 -13.39 -9.46
C ASP A 63 30.84 -14.64 -9.19
N LEU A 64 29.67 -14.74 -9.80
CA LEU A 64 28.72 -15.81 -9.57
C LEU A 64 29.01 -17.04 -10.43
N GLY A 65 28.98 -18.22 -9.82
CA GLY A 65 28.97 -19.53 -10.47
C GLY A 65 27.59 -20.17 -10.56
N GLY A 66 26.57 -19.60 -9.90
CA GLY A 66 25.22 -20.15 -9.84
C GLY A 66 24.11 -19.13 -10.06
N GLN A 67 22.90 -19.62 -10.34
CA GLN A 67 21.71 -18.79 -10.55
C GLN A 67 20.90 -18.55 -9.27
N ASN A 68 21.10 -19.38 -8.25
CA ASN A 68 20.44 -19.25 -6.95
C ASN A 68 21.44 -18.72 -5.93
N LEU A 69 21.07 -17.62 -5.29
CA LEU A 69 21.89 -16.86 -4.35
C LEU A 69 21.16 -16.76 -3.02
N ARG A 70 21.91 -16.71 -1.92
CA ARG A 70 21.42 -16.34 -0.59
C ARG A 70 22.24 -15.19 -0.04
N ALA A 71 21.62 -14.06 0.24
CA ALA A 71 22.27 -12.82 0.69
C ALA A 71 21.95 -12.52 2.16
N THR A 72 22.95 -12.62 3.04
CA THR A 72 22.82 -12.37 4.49
C THR A 72 23.58 -11.11 4.88
N LEU A 73 22.91 -10.16 5.54
CA LEU A 73 23.55 -8.93 6.02
C LEU A 73 24.16 -9.13 7.41
N SER A 74 25.46 -8.89 7.54
CA SER A 74 26.21 -8.91 8.81
C SER A 74 26.94 -7.58 9.00
N GLY A 75 26.33 -6.68 9.78
CA GLY A 75 26.85 -5.33 9.98
C GLY A 75 26.88 -4.53 8.67
N LYS A 76 28.09 -4.18 8.20
CA LYS A 76 28.32 -3.43 6.94
C LYS A 76 28.75 -4.33 5.78
N VAL A 77 28.62 -5.64 5.93
CA VAL A 77 29.02 -6.65 4.94
C VAL A 77 27.80 -7.48 4.55
N LEU A 78 27.55 -7.61 3.26
CA LEU A 78 26.58 -8.53 2.70
C LEU A 78 27.30 -9.80 2.26
N ILE A 79 26.98 -10.93 2.88
CA ILE A 79 27.49 -12.25 2.50
C ILE A 79 26.53 -12.86 1.50
N VAL A 80 26.95 -13.03 0.24
CA VAL A 80 26.14 -13.63 -0.82
C VAL A 80 26.70 -14.99 -1.20
N SER A 81 25.96 -16.05 -0.93
CA SER A 81 26.32 -17.41 -1.31
C SER A 81 25.57 -17.82 -2.56
N ASP A 82 26.28 -18.11 -3.65
CA ASP A 82 25.73 -18.97 -4.69
C ASP A 82 26.05 -20.43 -4.35
N ALA A 83 25.38 -21.41 -4.95
CA ALA A 83 25.55 -22.83 -4.60
C ALA A 83 27.01 -23.37 -4.67
N ILE A 84 27.98 -22.58 -5.15
CA ILE A 84 29.38 -22.94 -5.32
C ILE A 84 30.28 -22.13 -4.37
N ARG A 85 30.02 -20.84 -4.14
CA ARG A 85 30.91 -19.93 -3.39
C ARG A 85 30.15 -18.89 -2.56
N SER A 86 30.83 -18.35 -1.55
CA SER A 86 30.36 -17.21 -0.75
C SER A 86 31.19 -15.96 -1.04
N HIS A 87 30.51 -14.85 -1.27
CA HIS A 87 31.07 -13.55 -1.61
C HIS A 87 30.77 -12.56 -0.49
N ALA A 88 31.80 -11.91 0.05
CA ALA A 88 31.62 -10.85 1.03
C ALA A 88 31.69 -9.50 0.31
N VAL A 89 30.58 -8.79 0.26
CA VAL A 89 30.47 -7.47 -0.38
C VAL A 89 30.38 -6.40 0.69
N GLY A 90 31.29 -5.43 0.65
CA GLY A 90 31.23 -4.25 1.52
C GLY A 90 30.23 -3.22 1.00
N ALA A 91 29.64 -2.43 1.90
CA ALA A 91 28.78 -1.32 1.51
C ALA A 91 29.57 -0.21 0.81
N VAL A 92 29.01 0.36 -0.26
CA VAL A 92 29.67 1.39 -1.09
C VAL A 92 29.37 2.81 -0.59
N TRP A 93 28.13 3.08 -0.21
CA TRP A 93 27.70 4.30 0.48
C TRP A 93 26.90 3.89 1.71
N LEU A 94 26.98 4.65 2.81
CA LEU A 94 26.51 4.16 4.12
C LEU A 94 25.65 5.13 4.94
N GLY A 95 25.45 6.38 4.47
CA GLY A 95 24.68 7.38 5.21
C GLY A 95 24.97 7.34 6.71
N SER A 96 23.97 7.59 7.54
CA SER A 96 23.87 6.86 8.81
C SER A 96 22.89 5.71 8.56
N LEU A 97 23.35 4.46 8.52
CA LEU A 97 22.48 3.32 8.83
C LEU A 97 22.23 3.39 10.33
N PRO A 98 21.11 3.95 10.83
CA PRO A 98 20.76 3.62 12.19
C PRO A 98 20.60 2.10 12.20
N PHE A 99 21.12 1.41 13.19
CA PHE A 99 20.65 0.06 13.50
C PHE A 99 19.18 0.09 13.99
N ALA A 100 18.40 1.11 13.57
CA ALA A 100 16.96 1.14 13.66
C ALA A 100 16.48 -0.11 12.96
N GLY A 101 15.72 -0.88 13.70
CA GLY A 101 15.44 -2.27 13.45
C GLY A 101 14.57 -2.53 12.25
N TYR A 102 14.29 -1.53 11.41
CA TYR A 102 13.56 -1.68 10.18
C TYR A 102 14.10 -0.79 9.05
N CYS A 103 14.15 -1.33 7.83
CA CYS A 103 14.49 -0.59 6.61
C CYS A 103 13.68 -1.11 5.42
N ARG A 104 13.86 -0.52 4.23
CA ARG A 104 13.33 -1.05 2.97
C ARG A 104 14.51 -1.49 2.10
N LEU A 105 14.57 -2.77 1.73
CA LEU A 105 15.55 -3.27 0.77
C LEU A 105 14.92 -3.31 -0.62
N THR A 106 15.62 -2.73 -1.59
CA THR A 106 15.34 -2.83 -3.01
C THR A 106 16.47 -3.57 -3.70
N VAL A 107 16.14 -4.62 -4.46
CA VAL A 107 17.13 -5.33 -5.28
C VAL A 107 16.87 -4.97 -6.75
N SER A 108 17.93 -4.59 -7.47
CA SER A 108 17.85 -4.14 -8.85
C SER A 108 19.01 -4.66 -9.69
N LEU A 109 18.76 -4.88 -10.99
CA LEU A 109 19.79 -5.25 -11.96
C LEU A 109 20.30 -4.00 -12.67
N TRP A 110 21.63 -3.93 -12.79
CA TRP A 110 22.32 -2.82 -13.45
C TRP A 110 23.28 -3.34 -14.51
N SER A 111 23.53 -2.49 -15.52
CA SER A 111 24.54 -2.72 -16.55
C SER A 111 25.48 -1.52 -16.67
N THR A 112 26.73 -1.81 -17.01
CA THR A 112 27.77 -0.83 -17.34
C THR A 112 28.06 -0.75 -18.84
N GLU A 113 27.30 -1.45 -19.68
CA GLU A 113 27.37 -1.36 -21.14
C GLU A 113 26.92 0.05 -21.58
N GLY A 114 27.86 0.99 -21.69
CA GLY A 114 27.58 2.39 -22.05
C GLY A 114 28.28 3.48 -21.22
N ASN A 115 29.40 3.16 -20.54
CA ASN A 115 30.25 4.08 -19.73
C ASN A 115 29.63 4.64 -18.44
N ALA A 116 28.31 4.57 -18.24
CA ALA A 116 27.65 4.92 -16.98
C ALA A 116 26.75 3.77 -16.50
N PRO A 117 26.80 3.39 -15.21
CA PRO A 117 25.89 2.38 -14.66
C PRO A 117 24.43 2.80 -14.87
N ARG A 118 23.64 1.92 -15.48
CA ARG A 118 22.22 2.13 -15.72
C ARG A 118 21.41 0.98 -15.13
N GLN A 119 20.36 1.32 -14.40
CA GLN A 119 19.38 0.35 -13.95
C GLN A 119 18.63 -0.22 -15.15
N ILE A 120 18.68 -1.55 -15.30
CA ILE A 120 17.94 -2.28 -16.33
C ILE A 120 16.55 -2.61 -15.80
N GLU A 121 16.46 -3.04 -14.53
CA GLU A 121 15.22 -3.51 -13.93
C GLU A 121 15.21 -3.27 -12.40
N ALA A 122 14.10 -2.75 -11.87
CA ALA A 122 13.79 -2.76 -10.44
C ALA A 122 13.04 -4.07 -10.16
N ILE A 123 13.64 -4.97 -9.39
CA ILE A 123 13.14 -6.35 -9.31
C ILE A 123 12.12 -6.47 -8.17
N ILE A 124 12.49 -5.98 -6.99
CA ILE A 124 11.60 -6.03 -5.83
C ILE A 124 12.02 -5.01 -4.76
N SER A 125 11.04 -4.48 -4.02
CA SER A 125 11.24 -3.55 -2.90
C SER A 125 10.32 -3.94 -1.74
N GLY A 126 10.87 -4.19 -0.55
CA GLY A 126 10.12 -4.66 0.61
C GLY A 126 10.72 -4.19 1.95
N PRO A 127 9.91 -4.12 3.02
CA PRO A 127 10.42 -3.85 4.36
C PRO A 127 11.26 -5.01 4.88
N MET A 128 12.26 -4.73 5.71
CA MET A 128 13.11 -5.71 6.39
C MET A 128 13.26 -5.36 7.87
N ILE A 129 13.33 -6.38 8.72
CA ILE A 129 13.67 -6.23 10.15
C ILE A 129 15.18 -6.45 10.35
N LEU A 130 15.88 -5.42 10.81
CA LEU A 130 17.30 -5.44 11.18
C LEU A 130 17.53 -5.66 12.68
N SER A 131 16.56 -5.28 13.52
CA SER A 131 16.60 -5.43 14.98
C SER A 131 15.17 -5.53 15.53
N ARG A 132 14.97 -6.38 16.53
CA ARG A 132 13.65 -6.57 17.14
C ARG A 132 13.29 -5.45 18.13
N ASP A 133 14.29 -4.81 18.72
CA ASP A 133 14.08 -3.90 19.86
C ASP A 133 14.02 -2.42 19.47
N ALA A 134 14.06 -2.11 18.19
CA ALA A 134 14.09 -0.73 17.74
C ALA A 134 12.70 -0.17 17.40
N ASP A 135 12.60 1.14 17.51
CA ASP A 135 11.43 1.91 17.13
C ASP A 135 11.26 1.91 15.60
N MET A 136 10.02 1.80 15.17
CA MET A 136 9.65 1.92 13.76
C MET A 136 9.06 3.32 13.52
N PRO A 137 9.44 4.03 12.45
CA PRO A 137 8.79 5.29 12.13
C PRO A 137 7.31 5.06 11.77
N LEU A 138 6.43 5.95 12.22
CA LEU A 138 5.03 5.93 11.85
C LEU A 138 4.85 6.52 10.45
N GLU A 139 4.94 5.70 9.40
CA GLU A 139 4.88 6.22 8.03
C GLU A 139 3.49 6.73 7.65
N ARG A 140 2.44 6.00 8.04
CA ARG A 140 1.08 6.22 7.52
C ARG A 140 0.08 6.22 8.66
N ILE A 141 -0.76 7.25 8.66
CA ILE A 141 -1.92 7.39 9.53
C ILE A 141 -3.17 7.18 8.68
N MET A 142 -4.04 6.29 9.10
CA MET A 142 -5.29 5.95 8.43
C MET A 142 -6.41 6.24 9.43
N VAL A 143 -7.33 7.14 9.09
CA VAL A 143 -8.34 7.60 10.06
C VAL A 143 -9.72 7.78 9.42
N ALA A 144 -10.71 7.20 10.10
CA ALA A 144 -12.12 7.50 9.87
C ALA A 144 -12.50 8.80 10.59
N ILE A 145 -12.81 9.85 9.82
CA ILE A 145 -13.19 11.16 10.40
C ILE A 145 -14.70 11.28 10.67
N THR A 146 -15.50 10.37 10.15
CA THR A 146 -16.95 10.35 10.31
C THR A 146 -17.48 8.94 10.07
N GLN A 147 -18.54 8.57 10.80
CA GLN A 147 -19.33 7.37 10.53
C GLN A 147 -20.47 7.64 9.54
N ARG A 148 -20.69 8.89 9.13
CA ARG A 148 -21.78 9.21 8.19
C ARG A 148 -21.48 8.65 6.81
N CYS A 149 -22.43 7.95 6.21
CA CYS A 149 -22.35 7.54 4.82
C CYS A 149 -23.74 7.62 4.19
N ASN A 150 -23.80 8.07 2.95
CA ASN A 150 -25.03 8.22 2.19
C ASN A 150 -25.33 7.02 1.27
N LEU A 151 -24.58 5.92 1.39
CA LEU A 151 -24.75 4.69 0.62
C LEU A 151 -24.87 3.46 1.51
N SER A 152 -25.51 2.41 0.98
CA SER A 152 -25.70 1.10 1.61
C SER A 152 -25.11 -0.02 0.75
N CYS A 153 -23.82 0.08 0.42
CA CYS A 153 -23.18 -0.82 -0.53
C CYS A 153 -23.23 -2.28 -0.08
N GLN A 154 -23.45 -3.22 -1.02
CA GLN A 154 -23.63 -4.65 -0.75
C GLN A 154 -22.41 -5.30 -0.07
N MET A 155 -21.21 -4.83 -0.40
CA MET A 155 -19.95 -5.35 0.15
C MET A 155 -19.49 -4.64 1.43
N CYS A 156 -20.25 -3.65 1.92
CA CYS A 156 -19.83 -2.87 3.08
C CYS A 156 -20.08 -3.67 4.36
N THR A 157 -19.07 -3.75 5.25
CA THR A 157 -19.22 -4.42 6.55
C THR A 157 -20.26 -3.76 7.45
N ARG A 158 -20.62 -2.50 7.18
CA ARG A 158 -21.74 -1.82 7.86
C ARG A 158 -23.06 -2.57 7.72
N GLN A 159 -23.21 -3.39 6.68
CA GLN A 159 -24.40 -4.24 6.46
C GLN A 159 -24.42 -5.48 7.38
N GLN A 160 -23.38 -5.71 8.19
CA GLN A 160 -23.25 -6.88 9.08
C GLN A 160 -23.75 -6.61 10.51
N GLY A 161 -24.55 -5.55 10.73
CA GLY A 161 -25.37 -5.39 11.93
C GLY A 161 -24.74 -4.65 13.11
N ALA A 162 -23.66 -3.89 12.90
CA ALA A 162 -23.20 -2.96 13.92
C ALA A 162 -23.96 -1.63 13.88
N ASP A 163 -24.26 -1.10 15.05
CA ASP A 163 -24.81 0.24 15.22
C ASP A 163 -23.71 1.28 14.93
N PHE A 164 -23.94 2.08 13.89
CA PHE A 164 -23.11 3.24 13.58
C PHE A 164 -23.89 4.49 13.97
N ASP A 165 -23.43 5.16 15.03
CA ASP A 165 -24.04 6.35 15.64
C ASP A 165 -24.01 7.60 14.75
N GLN A 166 -23.49 7.50 13.52
CA GLN A 166 -23.40 8.60 12.55
C GLN A 166 -22.64 9.80 13.12
N THR A 167 -21.61 9.57 13.92
CA THR A 167 -20.83 10.60 14.62
C THR A 167 -19.63 11.06 13.79
N ASP A 168 -19.16 12.27 14.07
CA ASP A 168 -17.89 12.79 13.55
C ASP A 168 -16.78 12.57 14.58
N ILE A 169 -15.53 12.64 14.11
CA ILE A 169 -14.35 12.58 14.97
C ILE A 169 -14.41 13.69 16.05
N PRO A 170 -14.25 13.35 17.33
CA PRO A 170 -14.14 14.33 18.41
C PRO A 170 -12.90 15.21 18.25
N SER A 171 -13.02 16.47 18.67
CA SER A 171 -11.96 17.48 18.49
C SER A 171 -10.66 17.13 19.21
N ASP A 172 -10.75 16.48 20.37
CA ASP A 172 -9.60 16.02 21.15
C ASP A 172 -8.83 14.90 20.44
N VAL A 173 -9.55 13.94 19.83
CA VAL A 173 -8.94 12.87 19.03
C VAL A 173 -8.28 13.46 17.77
N LEU A 174 -8.95 14.39 17.10
CA LEU A 174 -8.38 15.09 15.94
C LEU A 174 -7.10 15.87 16.33
N ALA A 175 -7.07 16.52 17.48
CA ALA A 175 -5.89 17.24 17.96
C ALA A 175 -4.70 16.28 18.18
N ALA A 176 -4.92 15.15 18.86
CA ALA A 176 -3.87 14.15 19.09
C ALA A 176 -3.32 13.56 17.77
N LEU A 177 -4.19 13.38 16.77
CA LEU A 177 -3.78 12.95 15.43
C LEU A 177 -2.94 13.99 14.69
N LEU A 178 -3.32 15.26 14.81
CA LEU A 178 -2.60 16.36 14.21
C LEU A 178 -1.18 16.45 14.79
N ASP A 179 -1.01 16.25 16.09
CA ASP A 179 0.31 16.24 16.74
C ASP A 179 1.22 15.11 16.22
N ALA A 180 0.66 13.96 15.88
CA ALA A 180 1.41 12.84 15.28
C ALA A 180 1.70 13.01 13.77
N ALA A 181 1.01 13.93 13.09
CA ALA A 181 1.06 14.04 11.64
C ALA A 181 2.42 14.51 11.10
N SER A 182 3.22 15.24 11.90
CA SER A 182 4.55 15.70 11.50
C SER A 182 5.57 14.58 11.32
N GLU A 183 5.33 13.43 11.95
CA GLU A 183 6.19 12.25 11.84
C GLU A 183 5.75 11.30 10.72
N SER A 184 4.57 11.53 10.15
CA SER A 184 3.97 10.71 9.11
C SER A 184 4.14 11.34 7.72
N VAL A 185 4.34 10.50 6.71
CA VAL A 185 4.41 10.94 5.30
C VAL A 185 3.08 10.73 4.56
N TYR A 186 2.09 10.16 5.25
CA TYR A 186 0.80 9.86 4.66
C TYR A 186 -0.31 9.92 5.70
N VAL A 187 -1.31 10.76 5.46
CA VAL A 187 -2.58 10.75 6.19
C VAL A 187 -3.68 10.39 5.20
N GLY A 188 -4.33 9.26 5.38
CA GLY A 188 -5.50 8.90 4.58
C GLY A 188 -6.79 9.00 5.36
N LEU A 189 -7.68 9.84 4.86
CA LEU A 189 -9.04 10.06 5.33
C LEU A 189 -9.92 9.00 4.65
N GLN A 190 -10.18 7.92 5.38
CA GLN A 190 -10.92 6.74 4.90
C GLN A 190 -11.46 5.94 6.09
N GLY A 191 -12.25 4.91 5.86
CA GLY A 191 -12.70 3.98 6.91
C GLY A 191 -14.20 3.71 6.81
N LEU A 192 -14.82 3.31 7.92
CA LEU A 192 -16.26 3.02 7.98
C LEU A 192 -17.08 4.32 8.02
N GLY A 193 -17.29 4.91 6.84
CA GLY A 193 -17.96 6.19 6.63
C GLY A 193 -17.65 6.77 5.24
N GLU A 194 -18.20 7.93 4.94
CA GLU A 194 -17.90 8.73 3.75
C GLU A 194 -17.33 10.07 4.21
N PRO A 195 -16.02 10.33 4.04
CA PRO A 195 -15.39 11.56 4.53
C PRO A 195 -16.03 12.83 3.96
N LEU A 196 -16.58 12.79 2.74
CA LEU A 196 -17.30 13.95 2.16
C LEU A 196 -18.61 14.30 2.88
N MET A 197 -19.10 13.45 3.79
CA MET A 197 -20.23 13.77 4.67
C MET A 197 -19.83 14.59 5.90
N HIS A 198 -18.53 14.71 6.19
CA HIS A 198 -18.03 15.51 7.31
C HIS A 198 -18.00 17.00 6.93
N ARG A 199 -18.83 17.83 7.60
CA ARG A 199 -18.98 19.27 7.30
C ARG A 199 -17.66 20.05 7.40
N GLY A 200 -16.78 19.66 8.32
CA GLY A 200 -15.48 20.30 8.55
C GLY A 200 -14.31 19.73 7.75
N LEU A 201 -14.53 18.86 6.74
CA LEU A 201 -13.45 18.16 6.03
C LEU A 201 -12.38 19.12 5.47
N SER A 202 -12.78 20.25 4.89
CA SER A 202 -11.85 21.26 4.35
C SER A 202 -10.90 21.80 5.43
N GLY A 203 -11.40 22.08 6.64
CA GLY A 203 -10.60 22.50 7.78
C GLY A 203 -9.65 21.40 8.29
N ILE A 204 -10.10 20.15 8.28
CA ILE A 204 -9.27 18.99 8.62
C ILE A 204 -8.09 18.84 7.64
N VAL A 205 -8.36 18.89 6.33
CA VAL A 205 -7.31 18.80 5.29
C VAL A 205 -6.28 19.92 5.47
N ARG A 206 -6.73 21.17 5.64
CA ARG A 206 -5.85 22.32 5.91
C ARG A 206 -4.97 22.10 7.14
N SER A 207 -5.56 21.57 8.22
CA SER A 207 -4.87 21.34 9.49
C SER A 207 -3.80 20.26 9.39
N PHE A 208 -4.06 19.19 8.64
CA PHE A 208 -3.06 18.16 8.33
C PHE A 208 -1.97 18.71 7.42
N ARG A 209 -2.32 19.49 6.39
CA ARG A 209 -1.35 20.08 5.47
C ARG A 209 -0.36 21.00 6.18
N ALA A 210 -0.81 21.71 7.21
CA ALA A 210 0.05 22.56 8.03
C ALA A 210 1.07 21.79 8.89
N ARG A 211 0.90 20.47 9.09
CA ARG A 211 1.73 19.66 10.01
C ARG A 211 2.51 18.56 9.33
N ILE A 212 1.94 17.92 8.32
CA ILE A 212 2.60 16.86 7.55
C ILE A 212 3.82 17.45 6.80
N PRO A 213 4.92 16.70 6.61
CA PRO A 213 6.04 17.13 5.79
C PRO A 213 5.59 17.61 4.40
N SER A 214 6.31 18.54 3.79
CA SER A 214 5.93 19.11 2.48
C SER A 214 5.77 18.07 1.38
N VAL A 215 6.60 17.02 1.40
CA VAL A 215 6.53 15.84 0.50
C VAL A 215 5.42 14.86 0.87
N GLY A 216 4.75 15.09 1.99
CA GLY A 216 3.72 14.24 2.56
C GLY A 216 2.40 14.29 1.80
N ARG A 217 1.64 13.22 1.97
CA ARG A 217 0.42 12.94 1.21
C ARG A 217 -0.80 12.99 2.10
N ILE A 218 -1.79 13.78 1.70
CA ILE A 218 -3.12 13.76 2.31
C ILE A 218 -4.05 13.13 1.29
N ALA A 219 -4.52 11.94 1.63
CA ALA A 219 -5.33 11.12 0.76
C ALA A 219 -6.78 11.07 1.23
N LEU A 220 -7.70 11.06 0.27
CA LEU A 220 -9.12 10.91 0.49
C LEU A 220 -9.60 9.69 -0.28
N THR A 221 -10.21 8.72 0.42
CA THR A 221 -10.99 7.66 -0.24
C THR A 221 -12.47 8.01 -0.12
N THR A 222 -13.18 8.07 -1.24
CA THR A 222 -14.58 8.52 -1.30
C THR A 222 -15.42 7.66 -2.24
N ASN A 223 -16.72 7.59 -1.99
CA ASN A 223 -17.71 7.01 -2.90
C ASN A 223 -18.06 7.92 -4.09
N GLY A 224 -17.61 9.18 -4.09
CA GLY A 224 -17.71 10.11 -5.23
C GLY A 224 -19.06 10.84 -5.37
N THR A 225 -20.10 10.46 -4.62
CA THR A 225 -21.45 11.06 -4.76
C THR A 225 -21.50 12.55 -4.43
N ALA A 226 -20.67 13.00 -3.49
CA ALA A 226 -20.57 14.39 -3.06
C ALA A 226 -19.25 15.05 -3.51
N LEU A 227 -18.54 14.47 -4.48
CA LEU A 227 -17.26 14.96 -5.01
C LEU A 227 -17.52 16.00 -6.12
N THR A 228 -18.25 17.06 -5.80
CA THR A 228 -18.57 18.11 -6.77
C THR A 228 -17.32 18.89 -7.18
N ARG A 229 -17.37 19.57 -8.33
CA ARG A 229 -16.28 20.42 -8.83
C ARG A 229 -15.73 21.37 -7.77
N ASP A 230 -16.64 22.09 -7.09
CA ASP A 230 -16.27 23.10 -6.08
C ASP A 230 -15.62 22.45 -4.86
N ARG A 231 -16.15 21.32 -4.39
CA ARG A 231 -15.55 20.56 -3.29
C ARG A 231 -14.17 20.03 -3.67
N SER A 232 -14.00 19.49 -4.88
CA SER A 232 -12.68 19.04 -5.35
C SER A 232 -11.69 20.19 -5.42
N ALA A 233 -12.08 21.32 -6.02
CA ALA A 233 -11.22 22.50 -6.13
C ALA A 233 -10.83 23.03 -4.75
N GLN A 234 -11.79 23.15 -3.83
CA GLN A 234 -11.56 23.57 -2.45
C GLN A 234 -10.59 22.63 -1.74
N LEU A 235 -10.84 21.31 -1.74
CA LEU A 235 -9.98 20.36 -1.05
C LEU A 235 -8.55 20.35 -1.59
N ILE A 236 -8.38 20.45 -2.92
CA ILE A 236 -7.05 20.54 -3.54
C ILE A 236 -6.33 21.83 -3.11
N ALA A 237 -7.04 22.96 -3.07
CA ALA A 237 -6.49 24.24 -2.59
C ALA A 237 -6.08 24.17 -1.11
N GLU A 238 -6.80 23.41 -0.28
CA GLU A 238 -6.43 23.16 1.12
C GLU A 238 -5.26 22.18 1.32
N GLY A 239 -4.77 21.59 0.23
CA GLY A 239 -3.63 20.70 0.26
C GLY A 239 -3.97 19.22 0.18
N LEU A 240 -5.20 18.82 -0.14
CA LEU A 240 -5.47 17.44 -0.55
C LEU A 240 -4.71 17.16 -1.84
N ASN A 241 -3.97 16.04 -1.89
CA ASN A 241 -3.14 15.72 -3.05
C ASN A 241 -3.26 14.25 -3.52
N SER A 242 -4.20 13.49 -2.96
CA SER A 242 -4.56 12.17 -3.46
C SER A 242 -6.05 11.93 -3.31
N ILE A 243 -6.75 11.71 -4.41
CA ILE A 243 -8.18 11.36 -4.41
C ILE A 243 -8.32 9.94 -4.95
N THR A 244 -8.96 9.07 -4.19
CA THR A 244 -9.30 7.71 -4.62
C THR A 244 -10.81 7.54 -4.59
N VAL A 245 -11.41 7.40 -5.76
CA VAL A 245 -12.86 7.15 -5.88
C VAL A 245 -13.14 5.66 -5.90
N SER A 246 -14.18 5.26 -5.19
CA SER A 246 -14.54 3.86 -5.06
C SER A 246 -15.67 3.56 -6.05
N MET A 247 -15.38 2.78 -7.09
CA MET A 247 -16.35 2.40 -8.12
C MET A 247 -16.18 0.93 -8.51
N ASP A 248 -17.27 0.17 -8.47
CA ASP A 248 -17.26 -1.29 -8.65
C ASP A 248 -18.08 -1.74 -9.86
N GLY A 249 -18.04 -0.98 -10.95
CA GLY A 249 -18.68 -1.35 -12.22
C GLY A 249 -18.34 -0.37 -13.34
N ALA A 250 -18.23 -0.88 -14.57
CA ALA A 250 -18.07 -0.08 -15.79
C ALA A 250 -19.42 0.39 -16.36
N THR A 251 -20.52 -0.27 -15.95
CA THR A 251 -21.88 0.04 -16.39
C THR A 251 -22.74 0.55 -15.24
N LYS A 252 -23.77 1.35 -15.57
CA LYS A 252 -24.76 1.85 -14.60
C LYS A 252 -25.39 0.71 -13.80
N ALA A 253 -25.88 -0.31 -14.48
CA ALA A 253 -26.54 -1.46 -13.84
C ALA A 253 -25.60 -2.19 -12.87
N SER A 254 -24.36 -2.48 -13.29
CA SER A 254 -23.37 -3.17 -12.46
C SER A 254 -22.94 -2.35 -11.25
N TYR A 255 -22.71 -1.04 -11.43
CA TYR A 255 -22.32 -0.13 -10.36
C TYR A 255 -23.42 0.06 -9.31
N GLU A 256 -24.64 0.40 -9.75
CA GLU A 256 -25.77 0.72 -8.85
C GLU A 256 -26.28 -0.52 -8.10
N ALA A 257 -26.16 -1.71 -8.70
CA ALA A 257 -26.45 -2.97 -8.02
C ALA A 257 -25.57 -3.18 -6.76
N ARG A 258 -24.30 -2.75 -6.82
CA ARG A 258 -23.32 -2.92 -5.74
C ARG A 258 -23.29 -1.76 -4.76
N ARG A 259 -23.44 -0.54 -5.28
CA ARG A 259 -23.40 0.71 -4.51
C ARG A 259 -24.79 1.27 -4.31
N THR A 260 -25.64 0.52 -3.62
CA THR A 260 -27.03 0.88 -3.34
C THR A 260 -27.15 2.31 -2.81
N GLY A 261 -27.97 3.13 -3.47
CA GLY A 261 -28.17 4.55 -3.17
C GLY A 261 -27.31 5.50 -3.99
N ALA A 262 -26.39 5.00 -4.83
CA ALA A 262 -25.60 5.81 -5.73
C ALA A 262 -26.31 6.01 -7.08
N ASP A 263 -26.05 7.15 -7.72
CA ASP A 263 -26.42 7.44 -9.11
C ASP A 263 -25.14 7.41 -9.94
N PHE A 264 -25.05 6.46 -10.87
CA PHE A 264 -23.86 6.26 -11.71
C PHE A 264 -23.50 7.52 -12.50
N ASP A 265 -24.49 8.15 -13.14
CA ASP A 265 -24.27 9.28 -14.03
C ASP A 265 -23.78 10.50 -13.25
N LEU A 266 -24.31 10.71 -12.04
CA LEU A 266 -23.83 11.73 -11.11
C LEU A 266 -22.37 11.49 -10.70
N VAL A 267 -22.04 10.27 -10.30
CA VAL A 267 -20.69 9.92 -9.85
C VAL A 267 -19.68 10.07 -10.99
N ILE A 268 -20.04 9.65 -12.21
CA ILE A 268 -19.23 9.85 -13.41
C ILE A 268 -18.96 11.34 -13.68
N ARG A 269 -20.00 12.19 -13.62
CA ARG A 269 -19.83 13.65 -13.76
C ARG A 269 -18.92 14.23 -12.69
N ASN A 270 -19.09 13.82 -11.44
CA ASN A 270 -18.28 14.27 -10.31
C ASN A 270 -16.80 13.87 -10.47
N ILE A 271 -16.52 12.63 -10.87
CA ILE A 271 -15.16 12.14 -11.11
C ILE A 271 -14.49 12.92 -12.25
N ALA A 272 -15.19 13.12 -13.37
CA ALA A 272 -14.66 13.89 -14.49
C ALA A 272 -14.37 15.35 -14.09
N ALA A 273 -15.23 15.96 -13.28
CA ALA A 273 -15.02 17.31 -12.73
C ALA A 273 -13.81 17.35 -11.78
N ALA A 274 -13.67 16.38 -10.88
CA ALA A 274 -12.54 16.27 -9.98
C ALA A 274 -11.22 16.09 -10.73
N ALA A 275 -11.19 15.21 -11.73
CA ALA A 275 -10.04 15.02 -12.60
C ALA A 275 -9.68 16.29 -13.38
N SER A 276 -10.68 17.06 -13.81
CA SER A 276 -10.43 18.39 -14.39
C SER A 276 -9.78 19.33 -13.38
N CYS A 277 -10.25 19.38 -12.13
CA CYS A 277 -9.65 20.20 -11.09
C CYS A 277 -8.19 19.81 -10.80
N VAL A 278 -7.89 18.49 -10.79
CA VAL A 278 -6.51 17.99 -10.68
C VAL A 278 -5.65 18.53 -11.81
N ARG A 279 -6.08 18.37 -13.08
CA ARG A 279 -5.32 18.85 -14.24
C ARG A 279 -5.11 20.36 -14.23
N THR A 280 -6.13 21.14 -13.88
CA THR A 280 -6.06 22.62 -13.88
C THR A 280 -5.38 23.20 -12.64
N SER A 281 -5.07 22.39 -11.63
CA SER A 281 -4.38 22.86 -10.42
C SER A 281 -2.93 23.27 -10.67
N GLY A 282 -2.32 22.80 -11.77
CA GLY A 282 -0.91 23.03 -12.08
C GLY A 282 0.06 22.35 -11.09
N ARG A 283 -0.45 21.41 -10.27
CA ARG A 283 0.32 20.68 -9.28
C ARG A 283 0.60 19.24 -9.71
N ASP A 284 1.88 18.92 -9.78
CA ASP A 284 2.37 17.59 -10.21
C ASP A 284 2.21 16.54 -9.10
N ASP A 285 1.97 16.99 -7.86
CA ASP A 285 1.81 16.15 -6.68
C ASP A 285 0.35 15.79 -6.37
N VAL A 286 -0.61 16.17 -7.23
CA VAL A 286 -2.04 15.89 -7.07
C VAL A 286 -2.46 14.85 -8.10
N TRP A 287 -3.10 13.76 -7.67
CA TRP A 287 -3.71 12.80 -8.60
C TRP A 287 -5.08 12.30 -8.14
N ILE A 288 -5.79 11.72 -9.09
CA ILE A 288 -7.04 11.01 -8.88
C ILE A 288 -6.95 9.59 -9.46
N ALA A 289 -7.40 8.61 -8.68
CA ALA A 289 -7.39 7.20 -9.01
C ALA A 289 -8.70 6.53 -8.59
N ALA A 290 -8.90 5.26 -8.97
CA ALA A 290 -10.04 4.48 -8.51
C ALA A 290 -9.66 3.19 -7.77
N ASN A 291 -10.52 2.79 -6.83
CA ASN A 291 -10.56 1.45 -6.25
C ASN A 291 -11.80 0.73 -6.79
N TYR A 292 -11.63 -0.56 -7.07
CA TYR A 292 -12.68 -1.44 -7.61
C TYR A 292 -12.69 -2.76 -6.85
N ILE A 293 -13.81 -3.12 -6.23
CA ILE A 293 -14.01 -4.42 -5.58
C ILE A 293 -14.60 -5.40 -6.59
N MET A 294 -13.83 -6.43 -6.91
CA MET A 294 -14.20 -7.50 -7.82
C MET A 294 -15.04 -8.57 -7.10
N ASP A 295 -16.15 -8.94 -7.73
CA ASP A 295 -16.95 -10.12 -7.45
C ASP A 295 -17.35 -10.79 -8.79
N PRO A 296 -17.95 -12.00 -8.78
CA PRO A 296 -18.24 -12.70 -10.03
C PRO A 296 -19.15 -11.92 -11.00
N GLY A 297 -20.02 -11.06 -10.49
CA GLY A 297 -20.95 -10.31 -11.32
C GLY A 297 -20.37 -9.04 -11.96
N ASN A 298 -19.13 -8.66 -11.68
CA ASN A 298 -18.48 -7.50 -12.31
C ASN A 298 -17.05 -7.78 -12.77
N LEU A 299 -16.57 -9.02 -12.61
CA LEU A 299 -15.22 -9.42 -12.96
C LEU A 299 -14.95 -9.18 -14.47
N ALA A 300 -15.90 -9.56 -15.33
CA ALA A 300 -15.80 -9.36 -16.77
C ALA A 300 -15.72 -7.89 -17.21
N GLU A 301 -16.19 -6.93 -16.39
CA GLU A 301 -16.17 -5.50 -16.72
C GLU A 301 -14.81 -4.83 -16.45
N VAL A 302 -13.87 -5.53 -15.81
CA VAL A 302 -12.59 -4.96 -15.38
C VAL A 302 -11.81 -4.25 -16.51
N PRO A 303 -11.63 -4.82 -17.73
CA PRO A 303 -10.96 -4.12 -18.83
C PRO A 303 -11.74 -2.89 -19.31
N ASP A 304 -13.07 -2.96 -19.37
CA ASP A 304 -13.92 -1.82 -19.73
C ASP A 304 -13.87 -0.71 -18.68
N PHE A 305 -13.76 -1.07 -17.41
CA PHE A 305 -13.57 -0.10 -16.33
C PHE A 305 -12.24 0.64 -16.48
N VAL A 306 -11.16 -0.01 -16.94
CA VAL A 306 -9.89 0.67 -17.25
C VAL A 306 -10.08 1.70 -18.38
N ARG A 307 -10.83 1.34 -19.44
CA ARG A 307 -11.16 2.28 -20.55
C ARG A 307 -11.98 3.47 -20.03
N LEU A 308 -12.97 3.20 -19.18
CA LEU A 308 -13.78 4.23 -18.55
C LEU A 308 -12.91 5.14 -17.68
N ALA A 309 -12.05 4.58 -16.82
CA ALA A 309 -11.12 5.33 -15.98
C ALA A 309 -10.22 6.27 -16.80
N ALA A 310 -9.69 5.78 -17.93
CA ALA A 310 -8.91 6.59 -18.85
C ALA A 310 -9.73 7.76 -19.42
N SER A 311 -10.96 7.50 -19.87
CA SER A 311 -11.84 8.54 -20.42
C SER A 311 -12.21 9.63 -19.41
N LEU A 312 -12.21 9.30 -18.11
CA LEU A 312 -12.46 10.23 -17.01
C LEU A 312 -11.20 11.00 -16.58
N GLY A 313 -10.01 10.59 -17.05
CA GLY A 313 -8.73 11.18 -16.68
C GLY A 313 -8.18 10.69 -15.33
N LEU A 314 -8.51 9.46 -14.93
CA LEU A 314 -7.88 8.80 -13.79
C LEU A 314 -6.48 8.29 -14.15
N CYS A 315 -5.51 8.43 -13.25
CA CYS A 315 -4.14 7.97 -13.50
C CYS A 315 -3.89 6.51 -13.12
N ALA A 316 -4.76 5.92 -12.30
CA ALA A 316 -4.60 4.56 -11.81
C ALA A 316 -5.94 3.93 -11.41
N VAL A 317 -5.98 2.60 -11.48
CA VAL A 317 -7.05 1.76 -10.93
C VAL A 317 -6.44 0.63 -10.11
N SER A 318 -6.94 0.44 -8.88
CA SER A 318 -6.60 -0.70 -8.02
C SER A 318 -7.80 -1.63 -7.88
N PHE A 319 -7.64 -2.87 -8.31
CA PHE A 319 -8.64 -3.93 -8.23
C PHE A 319 -8.41 -4.79 -6.99
N PHE A 320 -9.43 -4.96 -6.15
CA PHE A 320 -9.40 -5.72 -4.90
C PHE A 320 -10.34 -6.91 -5.00
N HIS A 321 -9.97 -8.04 -4.39
CA HIS A 321 -10.88 -9.17 -4.25
C HIS A 321 -11.95 -8.90 -3.19
N GLY A 322 -13.21 -9.18 -3.49
CA GLY A 322 -14.34 -9.05 -2.56
C GLY A 322 -14.29 -9.94 -1.32
N ARG A 323 -13.37 -10.91 -1.22
CA ARG A 323 -13.16 -11.72 0.00
C ARG A 323 -12.37 -10.95 1.07
N LEU A 324 -12.86 -9.80 1.53
CA LEU A 324 -12.19 -9.10 2.65
C LEU A 324 -12.62 -9.65 4.03
N TYR A 325 -13.74 -10.39 4.12
CA TYR A 325 -14.28 -10.87 5.39
C TYR A 325 -14.84 -12.30 5.27
N PRO A 326 -14.72 -13.15 6.31
CA PRO A 326 -15.18 -14.55 6.34
C PRO A 326 -16.67 -14.72 6.01
N ASP A 327 -17.49 -13.72 6.35
CA ASP A 327 -18.95 -13.78 6.30
C ASP A 327 -19.56 -12.92 5.18
N MET A 328 -18.75 -12.51 4.19
CA MET A 328 -19.25 -11.68 3.10
C MET A 328 -20.11 -12.47 2.12
N ARG A 329 -21.20 -11.84 1.69
CA ARG A 329 -22.14 -12.33 0.66
C ARG A 329 -21.52 -12.45 -0.74
N LEU A 330 -20.23 -12.19 -0.92
CA LEU A 330 -19.57 -12.23 -2.23
C LEU A 330 -18.98 -13.61 -2.49
N ALA A 331 -19.40 -14.20 -3.60
CA ALA A 331 -18.90 -15.50 -4.06
C ALA A 331 -17.38 -15.43 -4.42
N PRO A 332 -16.64 -16.55 -4.29
CA PRO A 332 -15.26 -16.62 -4.77
C PRO A 332 -15.17 -16.31 -6.26
N LEU A 333 -14.04 -15.73 -6.68
CA LEU A 333 -13.73 -15.58 -8.12
C LEU A 333 -13.05 -16.86 -8.63
N ASP A 334 -13.25 -17.15 -9.90
CA ASP A 334 -12.47 -18.13 -10.64
C ASP A 334 -11.07 -17.59 -10.95
N VAL A 335 -10.04 -18.36 -10.62
CA VAL A 335 -8.64 -17.93 -10.73
C VAL A 335 -8.18 -17.83 -12.18
N HIS A 336 -8.65 -18.75 -13.00
CA HIS A 336 -8.27 -18.82 -14.40
C HIS A 336 -8.90 -17.67 -15.18
N GLU A 337 -10.16 -17.36 -14.88
CA GLU A 337 -10.87 -16.19 -15.41
C GLU A 337 -10.19 -14.89 -14.98
N LEU A 338 -9.89 -14.73 -13.68
CA LEU A 338 -9.18 -13.57 -13.16
C LEU A 338 -7.81 -13.37 -13.83
N SER A 339 -7.07 -14.45 -14.07
CA SER A 339 -5.75 -14.38 -14.71
C SER A 339 -5.82 -13.85 -16.14
N LYS A 340 -6.83 -14.27 -16.92
CA LYS A 340 -7.07 -13.76 -18.28
C LYS A 340 -7.44 -12.28 -18.24
N ILE A 341 -8.37 -11.92 -17.37
CA ILE A 341 -8.87 -10.55 -17.22
C ILE A 341 -7.77 -9.60 -16.77
N ARG A 342 -6.88 -10.05 -15.87
CA ARG A 342 -5.72 -9.27 -15.43
C ARG A 342 -4.80 -8.92 -16.59
N VAL A 343 -4.47 -9.88 -17.45
CA VAL A 343 -3.61 -9.64 -18.62
C VAL A 343 -4.26 -8.63 -19.58
N GLU A 344 -5.56 -8.78 -19.85
CA GLU A 344 -6.27 -7.84 -20.71
C GLU A 344 -6.32 -6.43 -20.11
N ALA A 345 -6.69 -6.31 -18.83
CA ALA A 345 -6.77 -5.03 -18.15
C ALA A 345 -5.42 -4.31 -18.10
N GLN A 346 -4.33 -5.05 -17.87
CA GLN A 346 -2.98 -4.48 -17.91
C GLN A 346 -2.60 -4.00 -19.32
N ARG A 347 -2.99 -4.75 -20.37
CA ARG A 347 -2.80 -4.31 -21.76
C ARG A 347 -3.55 -3.00 -22.03
N VAL A 348 -4.83 -2.94 -21.66
CA VAL A 348 -5.63 -1.72 -21.78
C VAL A 348 -5.01 -0.57 -20.99
N GLY A 349 -4.47 -0.83 -19.79
CA GLY A 349 -3.75 0.15 -18.99
C GLY A 349 -2.53 0.74 -19.70
N VAL A 350 -1.73 -0.11 -20.37
CA VAL A 350 -0.60 0.34 -21.20
C VAL A 350 -1.09 1.19 -22.37
N ASP A 351 -2.12 0.74 -23.09
CA ASP A 351 -2.66 1.43 -24.27
C ASP A 351 -3.27 2.81 -23.92
N THR A 352 -3.77 2.96 -22.69
CA THR A 352 -4.48 4.17 -22.23
C THR A 352 -3.65 5.06 -21.30
N GLY A 353 -2.50 4.60 -20.83
CA GLY A 353 -1.67 5.29 -19.83
C GLY A 353 -2.19 5.19 -18.39
N VAL A 354 -3.19 4.35 -18.12
CA VAL A 354 -3.72 4.11 -16.77
C VAL A 354 -2.89 3.05 -16.05
N ASN A 355 -2.40 3.37 -14.85
CA ASN A 355 -1.70 2.39 -14.03
C ASN A 355 -2.68 1.38 -13.43
N VAL A 356 -2.65 0.15 -13.95
CA VAL A 356 -3.52 -0.94 -13.52
C VAL A 356 -2.84 -1.81 -12.46
N ARG A 357 -3.43 -1.85 -11.27
CA ARG A 357 -2.95 -2.62 -10.13
C ARG A 357 -4.00 -3.63 -9.70
N PHE A 358 -3.56 -4.85 -9.45
CA PHE A 358 -4.37 -5.84 -8.76
C PHE A 358 -3.79 -5.99 -7.36
N ALA A 359 -4.65 -5.98 -6.34
CA ALA A 359 -4.28 -6.38 -5.00
C ALA A 359 -3.64 -7.77 -5.09
N ARG A 360 -2.45 -7.91 -4.51
CA ARG A 360 -1.67 -9.14 -4.66
C ARG A 360 -2.43 -10.30 -4.00
N SER A 361 -2.82 -11.29 -4.80
CA SER A 361 -2.99 -12.66 -4.30
C SER A 361 -1.60 -13.27 -4.16
N ARG A 362 -1.36 -14.06 -3.12
CA ARG A 362 -0.06 -14.65 -2.78
C ARG A 362 0.51 -15.41 -3.98
N SER A 363 1.68 -15.01 -4.49
CA SER A 363 2.42 -15.83 -5.46
C SER A 363 3.82 -16.24 -4.97
N THR A 364 4.28 -15.71 -3.83
CA THR A 364 5.50 -16.20 -3.17
C THR A 364 5.47 -15.86 -1.68
N PRO A 365 5.88 -16.77 -0.80
CA PRO A 365 6.24 -16.43 0.56
C PRO A 365 7.36 -15.38 0.58
N PRO A 366 7.41 -14.53 1.61
CA PRO A 366 6.47 -14.49 2.72
C PRO A 366 5.49 -13.29 2.55
N PRO A 367 4.50 -13.09 3.44
CA PRO A 367 3.38 -12.16 3.17
C PRO A 367 3.80 -10.68 3.29
N GLN A 368 3.64 -9.91 2.21
CA GLN A 368 3.77 -8.44 2.20
C GLN A 368 2.49 -7.79 2.73
N CYS A 369 2.22 -7.92 4.03
CA CYS A 369 1.10 -7.19 4.63
C CYS A 369 1.34 -5.67 4.43
N PRO A 370 0.47 -4.95 3.70
CA PRO A 370 0.66 -3.54 3.42
C PRO A 370 0.40 -2.64 4.64
N PHE A 371 -0.11 -3.23 5.73
CA PHE A 371 -0.52 -2.51 6.93
C PHE A 371 0.60 -2.39 7.98
N MET A 372 1.78 -2.97 7.73
CA MET A 372 2.87 -2.99 8.70
C MET A 372 3.48 -1.63 9.04
N ASN A 373 3.32 -0.65 8.16
CA ASN A 373 3.77 0.74 8.34
C ASN A 373 2.61 1.73 8.47
N SER A 374 1.40 1.23 8.77
CA SER A 374 0.18 2.02 8.87
C SER A 374 -0.48 1.84 10.22
N ALA A 375 -0.69 2.93 10.96
CA ALA A 375 -1.60 2.92 12.10
C ALA A 375 -3.00 3.27 11.62
N TYR A 376 -3.98 2.45 12.03
CA TYR A 376 -5.40 2.70 11.81
C TYR A 376 -6.01 3.23 13.09
N LEU A 377 -6.80 4.29 12.97
CA LEU A 377 -7.46 4.91 14.11
C LEU A 377 -8.95 4.94 13.91
N TRP A 378 -9.63 4.50 14.97
CA TRP A 378 -11.06 4.70 15.10
C TRP A 378 -11.37 6.13 15.53
N LEU A 379 -12.57 6.60 15.20
CA LEU A 379 -12.99 7.98 15.53
C LEU A 379 -12.95 8.29 17.03
N THR A 380 -13.06 7.29 17.91
CA THR A 380 -12.96 7.47 19.36
C THR A 380 -11.53 7.35 19.90
N GLY A 381 -10.54 7.26 19.01
CA GLY A 381 -9.12 7.36 19.32
C GLY A 381 -8.39 6.03 19.52
N GLU A 382 -9.11 4.90 19.49
CA GLU A 382 -8.50 3.57 19.54
C GLU A 382 -7.58 3.35 18.35
N VAL A 383 -6.39 2.81 18.63
CA VAL A 383 -5.37 2.51 17.62
C VAL A 383 -5.35 1.01 17.36
N VAL A 384 -5.51 0.63 16.10
CA VAL A 384 -5.45 -0.75 15.59
C VAL A 384 -4.40 -0.85 14.48
N ALA A 385 -4.02 -2.08 14.11
CA ALA A 385 -2.96 -2.32 13.12
C ALA A 385 -3.47 -2.47 11.68
N CYS A 386 -4.78 -2.60 11.49
CA CYS A 386 -5.38 -2.89 10.19
C CYS A 386 -6.84 -2.43 10.20
N ASP A 387 -7.33 -1.99 9.05
CA ASP A 387 -8.75 -1.64 8.89
C ASP A 387 -9.67 -2.79 9.30
N ARG A 388 -9.26 -4.05 9.06
CA ARG A 388 -10.04 -5.24 9.46
C ARG A 388 -10.23 -5.40 10.95
N MET A 389 -9.35 -4.82 11.76
CA MET A 389 -9.41 -4.86 13.22
C MET A 389 -10.17 -3.67 13.80
N GLU A 390 -10.71 -2.77 12.97
CA GLU A 390 -11.48 -1.62 13.44
C GLU A 390 -12.83 -2.06 14.03
N PRO A 391 -13.16 -1.64 15.27
CA PRO A 391 -14.51 -1.75 15.79
C PRO A 391 -15.41 -0.64 15.22
N PRO A 392 -16.76 -0.75 15.28
CA PRO A 392 -17.57 -1.94 15.47
C PRO A 392 -17.92 -2.63 14.12
N GLY A 393 -18.40 -3.87 14.18
CA GLY A 393 -19.05 -4.49 13.01
C GLY A 393 -18.12 -5.13 12.00
N ARG A 394 -16.93 -5.55 12.42
CA ARG A 394 -16.08 -6.42 11.62
C ARG A 394 -16.04 -7.82 12.24
N PRO A 395 -16.11 -8.88 11.43
CA PRO A 395 -16.13 -10.27 11.91
C PRO A 395 -14.75 -10.80 12.31
N TRP A 396 -13.73 -9.94 12.35
CA TRP A 396 -12.37 -10.27 12.75
C TRP A 396 -12.13 -9.94 14.22
N PRO A 397 -11.27 -10.70 14.93
CA PRO A 397 -10.83 -10.33 16.26
C PRO A 397 -10.26 -8.91 16.24
N THR A 398 -10.86 -8.06 17.06
CA THR A 398 -10.40 -6.69 17.27
C THR A 398 -9.22 -6.71 18.24
N ARG A 399 -8.09 -6.10 17.85
CA ARG A 399 -6.97 -5.85 18.76
C ARG A 399 -6.64 -4.36 18.80
N ILE A 400 -6.87 -3.77 19.97
CA ILE A 400 -6.58 -2.37 20.27
C ILE A 400 -5.21 -2.30 20.96
N PHE A 401 -4.32 -1.44 20.47
CA PHE A 401 -2.98 -1.25 21.02
C PHE A 401 -2.87 -0.05 21.97
N GLY A 402 -3.90 0.79 22.01
CA GLY A 402 -4.00 1.94 22.90
C GLY A 402 -5.05 2.93 22.40
N ASN A 403 -5.21 4.05 23.10
CA ASN A 403 -6.07 5.16 22.70
C ASN A 403 -5.27 6.47 22.70
N VAL A 404 -5.38 7.27 21.63
CA VAL A 404 -4.66 8.55 21.51
C VAL A 404 -5.06 9.60 22.56
N ARG A 405 -6.17 9.40 23.28
CA ARG A 405 -6.57 10.21 24.43
C ARG A 405 -5.71 9.96 25.67
N GLU A 406 -5.12 8.79 25.76
CA GLU A 406 -4.35 8.34 26.93
C GLU A 406 -2.86 8.51 26.68
N SER A 407 -2.39 8.36 25.44
CA SER A 407 -0.97 8.41 25.12
C SER A 407 -0.72 8.87 23.68
N PRO A 408 0.39 9.56 23.39
CA PRO A 408 0.71 9.97 22.03
C PRO A 408 0.75 8.80 21.05
N LEU A 409 0.28 9.00 19.81
CA LEU A 409 0.22 7.93 18.81
C LEU A 409 1.60 7.30 18.53
N ALA A 410 2.66 8.11 18.49
CA ALA A 410 4.03 7.62 18.30
C ALA A 410 4.49 6.68 19.43
N GLU A 411 4.05 6.92 20.66
CA GLU A 411 4.31 6.03 21.80
C GLU A 411 3.54 4.72 21.64
N ILE A 412 2.23 4.78 21.40
CA ILE A 412 1.38 3.60 21.18
C ILE A 412 1.94 2.73 20.06
N TRP A 413 2.31 3.36 18.95
CA TRP A 413 2.91 2.71 17.78
C TRP A 413 4.16 1.90 18.13
N ASN A 414 4.94 2.34 19.11
CA ASN A 414 6.19 1.72 19.52
C ASN A 414 6.10 1.00 20.87
N ARG A 415 4.90 0.66 21.36
CA ARG A 415 4.76 -0.20 22.53
C ARG A 415 5.22 -1.64 22.28
N PRO A 416 5.71 -2.36 23.30
CA PRO A 416 6.16 -3.75 23.16
C PRO A 416 5.12 -4.66 22.49
N GLU A 417 3.83 -4.50 22.81
CA GLU A 417 2.76 -5.34 22.26
C GLU A 417 2.50 -5.06 20.78
N TYR A 418 2.61 -3.80 20.34
CA TYR A 418 2.49 -3.41 18.93
C TYR A 418 3.72 -3.91 18.15
N ARG A 419 4.93 -3.74 18.70
CA ARG A 419 6.15 -4.30 18.09
C ARG A 419 6.06 -5.81 17.93
N ALA A 420 5.63 -6.52 18.97
CA ALA A 420 5.45 -7.96 18.95
C ALA A 420 4.42 -8.40 17.90
N PHE A 421 3.30 -7.68 17.80
CA PHE A 421 2.33 -7.91 16.72
C PHE A 421 2.98 -7.74 15.35
N ARG A 422 3.73 -6.64 15.12
CA ARG A 422 4.38 -6.41 13.82
C ARG A 422 5.39 -7.48 13.47
N GLN A 423 6.19 -7.89 14.45
CA GLN A 423 7.14 -8.99 14.29
C GLN A 423 6.43 -10.30 13.97
N GLY A 424 5.32 -10.58 14.63
CA GLY A 424 4.47 -11.74 14.33
C GLY A 424 4.03 -11.76 12.88
N VAL A 425 3.43 -10.66 12.39
CA VAL A 425 2.96 -10.57 10.99
C VAL A 425 4.12 -10.71 9.99
N LEU A 426 5.29 -10.17 10.33
CA LEU A 426 6.52 -10.26 9.54
C LEU A 426 7.30 -11.55 9.81
N SER A 427 6.72 -12.58 10.43
CA SER A 427 7.39 -13.84 10.70
C SER A 427 6.50 -15.03 10.34
N GLU A 428 6.98 -16.25 10.58
CA GLU A 428 6.17 -17.46 10.45
C GLU A 428 5.13 -17.61 11.58
N ASN A 429 5.22 -16.79 12.63
CA ASN A 429 4.31 -16.77 13.77
C ASN A 429 3.23 -15.69 13.60
N LEU A 430 2.35 -15.89 12.62
CA LEU A 430 1.25 -14.95 12.35
C LEU A 430 0.35 -14.79 13.59
N PRO A 431 0.04 -13.55 14.01
CA PRO A 431 -0.94 -13.29 15.07
C PRO A 431 -2.31 -13.87 14.70
N ASP A 432 -3.08 -14.28 15.69
CA ASP A 432 -4.37 -14.93 15.49
C ASP A 432 -5.36 -14.04 14.71
N GLU A 433 -5.27 -12.72 14.92
CA GLU A 433 -6.08 -11.72 14.22
C GLU A 433 -5.73 -11.62 12.72
N CYS A 434 -4.59 -12.17 12.31
CA CYS A 434 -4.12 -12.21 10.93
C CYS A 434 -4.34 -13.55 10.24
N ARG A 435 -4.65 -14.63 10.98
CA ARG A 435 -4.97 -15.94 10.39
C ARG A 435 -6.28 -15.85 9.60
N GLY A 436 -6.41 -16.46 8.43
CA GLY A 436 -7.63 -16.33 7.61
C GLY A 436 -7.73 -15.03 6.80
N CYS A 437 -6.79 -14.10 6.98
CA CYS A 437 -6.81 -12.83 6.26
C CYS A 437 -6.48 -13.05 4.80
N THR A 438 -7.36 -12.77 3.84
CA THR A 438 -7.06 -12.91 2.39
C THR A 438 -5.87 -12.11 1.83
N PHE A 439 -5.32 -11.12 2.55
CA PHE A 439 -4.00 -10.56 2.21
C PHE A 439 -2.83 -11.48 2.61
N CYS A 440 -3.05 -12.37 3.58
CA CYS A 440 -2.11 -13.40 4.07
C CYS A 440 -2.44 -14.82 3.53
N ASP A 441 -3.71 -15.11 3.29
CA ASP A 441 -4.33 -16.41 3.01
C ASP A 441 -4.85 -16.53 1.58
N SER A 442 -4.55 -15.58 0.68
CA SER A 442 -4.85 -15.76 -0.74
C SER A 442 -3.89 -16.76 -1.40
N VAL A 443 -3.94 -18.01 -0.93
CA VAL A 443 -3.72 -19.17 -1.79
C VAL A 443 -4.90 -19.17 -2.76
N VAL A 444 -4.70 -18.43 -3.84
CA VAL A 444 -5.50 -18.56 -5.04
C VAL A 444 -4.46 -18.87 -6.12
N CYS A 445 -4.02 -20.14 -6.12
CA CYS A 445 -3.21 -20.74 -7.16
C CYS A 445 -3.94 -20.69 -8.50
#